data_AF-C7P8U0-F1
#
_entry.id   AF-C7P8U0-F1
#
_cell.length_a   1.000
_cell.length_b   1.000
_cell.length_c   1.000
_cell.angle_alpha   90.00
_cell.angle_beta   90.00
_cell.angle_gamma   90.00
#
_symmetry.space_group_name_H-M   'P 1'
#
loop_
_entity.id
_entity.type
_entity.pdbx_description
1 polymer ?
#
loop_
_entity_poly.entity_id
_entity_poly.type
_entity_poly.pdbx_seq_one_letter_code
_entity_poly.pdbx_strand_id
1 'polypeptide(L)'
;MIANADYDYFKNRVIRTPLFNEIIDDEMKSICNDIGNIIFDFLSSNYPTLEFSLVYDTDFESEEPVIKILVKNQYLPLEQEIKILREIWDKVDEKYPNEFKRIQIILDYE
;
A
#
# COMPACT_ATOMS: atom_id res chain seq x y z
N MET A 1 20.03 -2.89 -10.41
CA MET A 1 20.35 -3.44 -9.09
C MET A 1 19.80 -2.47 -8.06
N ILE A 2 18.60 -2.72 -7.54
CA ILE A 2 18.06 -1.96 -6.41
C ILE A 2 18.87 -2.42 -5.20
N ALA A 3 19.48 -1.49 -4.48
CA ALA A 3 20.43 -1.80 -3.42
C ALA A 3 19.70 -2.52 -2.28
N ASN A 4 20.34 -3.54 -1.69
CA ASN A 4 19.80 -4.30 -0.55
C ASN A 4 19.37 -3.43 0.65
N ALA A 5 19.83 -2.18 0.72
CA ALA A 5 19.41 -1.21 1.73
C ALA A 5 17.95 -0.73 1.56
N ASP A 6 17.45 -0.60 0.32
CA ASP A 6 16.07 -0.20 0.06
C ASP A 6 15.09 -1.33 0.43
N TYR A 7 15.51 -2.59 0.27
CA TYR A 7 14.71 -3.77 0.60
C TYR A 7 14.50 -3.93 2.11
N ASP A 8 15.53 -3.71 2.92
CA ASP A 8 15.42 -3.73 4.39
C ASP A 8 14.67 -2.50 4.94
N TYR A 9 14.76 -1.34 4.27
CA TYR A 9 13.95 -0.16 4.58
C TYR A 9 12.45 -0.40 4.32
N PHE A 10 12.12 -1.08 3.21
CA PHE A 10 10.76 -1.52 2.88
C PHE A 10 10.18 -2.50 3.92
N LYS A 11 11.00 -3.46 4.37
CA LYS A 11 10.57 -4.52 5.29
C LYS A 11 10.06 -3.98 6.64
N ASN A 12 10.59 -2.84 7.08
CA ASN A 12 10.17 -2.18 8.32
C ASN A 12 8.90 -1.32 8.17
N ARG A 13 8.42 -1.11 6.94
CA ARG A 13 7.21 -0.33 6.63
C ARG A 13 6.09 -1.18 6.04
N VAL A 14 6.30 -2.48 5.89
CA VAL A 14 5.30 -3.44 5.41
C VAL A 14 4.81 -4.28 6.59
N ILE A 15 3.53 -4.15 6.92
CA ILE A 15 2.85 -4.94 7.95
C ILE A 15 1.92 -5.91 7.23
N ARG A 16 2.00 -7.20 7.54
CA ARG A 16 1.03 -8.19 7.02
C ARG A 16 0.21 -8.71 8.18
N THR A 17 -1.11 -8.62 8.09
CA THR A 17 -1.97 -9.19 9.14
C THR A 17 -1.89 -10.72 9.13
N PRO A 18 -2.10 -11.39 10.27
CA PRO A 18 -2.16 -12.85 10.32
C PRO A 18 -3.19 -13.41 9.33
N LEU A 19 -4.36 -12.76 9.26
CA LEU A 19 -5.45 -13.12 8.36
C LEU A 19 -5.02 -13.07 6.88
N PHE A 20 -4.28 -12.03 6.49
CA PHE A 20 -3.70 -11.94 5.15
C PHE A 20 -2.76 -13.09 4.82
N ASN A 21 -1.91 -13.52 5.76
CA ASN A 21 -0.98 -14.62 5.51
C ASN A 21 -1.67 -15.99 5.42
N GLU A 22 -2.80 -16.15 6.11
CA GLU A 22 -3.57 -17.40 6.16
C GLU A 22 -4.50 -17.56 4.97
N ILE A 23 -5.16 -16.48 4.53
CA ILE A 23 -6.21 -16.55 3.50
C ILE A 23 -5.63 -16.36 2.10
N ILE A 24 -4.66 -15.45 1.93
CA ILE A 24 -4.18 -15.07 0.61
C ILE A 24 -3.11 -16.06 0.13
N ASP A 25 -3.28 -16.60 -1.08
CA ASP A 25 -2.31 -17.51 -1.69
C ASP A 25 -1.00 -16.79 -2.10
N ASP A 26 0.00 -17.57 -2.49
CA ASP A 26 1.34 -17.04 -2.80
C ASP A 26 1.37 -16.20 -4.10
N GLU A 27 0.49 -16.50 -5.06
CA GLU A 27 0.38 -15.73 -6.31
C GLU A 27 -0.17 -14.34 -6.01
N MET A 28 -1.28 -14.27 -5.27
CA MET A 28 -1.90 -13.01 -4.86
C MET A 28 -1.02 -12.23 -3.87
N LYS A 29 -0.27 -12.91 -2.98
CA LYS A 29 0.78 -12.27 -2.17
C LYS A 29 1.85 -11.61 -3.04
N SER A 30 2.24 -12.25 -4.14
CA SER A 30 3.21 -11.68 -5.10
C SER A 30 2.64 -10.43 -5.75
N ILE A 31 1.40 -10.47 -6.25
CA ILE A 31 0.71 -9.31 -6.83
C ILE A 31 0.63 -8.17 -5.82
N CYS A 32 0.24 -8.45 -4.57
CA CYS A 32 0.19 -7.46 -3.50
C CYS A 32 1.56 -6.80 -3.26
N ASN A 33 2.65 -7.57 -3.25
CA ASN A 33 4.00 -7.01 -3.08
C ASN A 33 4.36 -6.08 -4.24
N ASP A 34 4.06 -6.46 -5.47
CA ASP A 34 4.32 -5.62 -6.64
C ASP A 34 3.51 -4.32 -6.60
N ILE A 35 2.24 -4.39 -6.19
CA ILE A 35 1.38 -3.20 -6.01
C ILE A 35 1.91 -2.31 -4.89
N GLY A 36 2.33 -2.91 -3.77
CA GLY A 36 2.93 -2.14 -2.69
C GLY A 36 4.22 -1.43 -3.10
N ASN A 37 5.04 -2.06 -3.96
CA ASN A 37 6.22 -1.40 -4.52
C ASN A 37 5.83 -0.19 -5.38
N ILE A 38 4.81 -0.31 -6.24
CA ILE A 38 4.30 0.82 -7.03
C ILE A 38 3.86 1.98 -6.11
N ILE A 39 3.08 1.66 -5.08
CA ILE A 39 2.56 2.65 -4.13
C ILE A 39 3.72 3.33 -3.41
N PHE A 40 4.65 2.55 -2.89
CA PHE A 40 5.79 3.09 -2.15
C PHE A 40 6.68 3.96 -3.02
N ASP A 41 7.02 3.53 -4.22
CA ASP A 41 7.86 4.28 -5.15
C ASP A 41 7.18 5.60 -5.54
N PHE A 42 5.87 5.54 -5.78
CA PHE A 42 5.06 6.72 -6.08
C PHE A 42 5.05 7.71 -4.90
N LEU A 43 4.72 7.26 -3.70
CA LEU A 43 4.63 8.10 -2.51
C LEU A 43 5.99 8.68 -2.14
N SER A 44 7.05 7.88 -2.16
CA SER A 44 8.41 8.32 -1.83
C SER A 44 8.94 9.35 -2.82
N SER A 45 8.55 9.26 -4.10
CA SER A 45 9.00 10.19 -5.14
C SER A 45 8.19 11.50 -5.16
N ASN A 46 6.88 11.42 -4.99
CA ASN A 46 5.97 12.57 -5.15
C ASN A 46 5.64 13.26 -3.82
N TYR A 47 5.73 12.52 -2.71
CA TYR A 47 5.42 12.97 -1.36
C TYR A 47 6.57 12.60 -0.40
N PRO A 48 7.81 13.05 -0.64
CA PRO A 48 8.99 12.60 0.11
C PRO A 48 8.97 12.96 1.60
N THR A 49 8.15 13.94 2.00
CA THR A 49 7.96 14.31 3.41
C THR A 49 6.89 13.48 4.10
N LEU A 50 6.11 12.69 3.37
CA LEU A 50 5.03 11.86 3.93
C LEU A 50 5.64 10.64 4.62
N GLU A 51 5.43 10.51 5.92
CA GLU A 51 5.76 9.30 6.63
C GLU A 51 4.60 8.31 6.52
N PHE A 52 4.87 7.14 5.94
CA PHE A 52 3.84 6.13 5.73
C PHE A 52 4.35 4.70 5.93
N SER A 53 3.41 3.78 6.11
CA SER A 53 3.62 2.34 6.12
C SER A 53 2.51 1.67 5.30
N LEU A 54 2.85 0.58 4.62
CA LEU A 54 1.89 -0.26 3.91
C LEU A 54 1.45 -1.41 4.81
N VAL A 55 0.15 -1.59 4.96
CA VAL A 55 -0.44 -2.70 5.69
C VAL A 55 -1.23 -3.54 4.72
N TYR A 56 -0.80 -4.78 4.53
CA TYR A 56 -1.50 -5.81 3.81
C TYR A 56 -2.48 -6.48 4.74
N ASP A 57 -3.75 -6.37 4.39
CA ASP A 57 -4.85 -6.91 5.16
C ASP A 57 -5.84 -7.60 4.24
N THR A 58 -6.84 -8.23 4.83
CA THR A 58 -7.96 -8.83 4.11
C THR A 58 -9.25 -8.19 4.56
N ASP A 59 -10.13 -7.90 3.61
CA ASP A 59 -11.49 -7.53 3.95
C ASP A 59 -12.18 -8.75 4.57
N PHE A 60 -12.68 -8.61 5.80
CA PHE A 60 -13.27 -9.73 6.54
C PHE A 60 -14.54 -10.26 5.87
N GLU A 61 -15.26 -9.41 5.12
CA GLU A 61 -16.52 -9.80 4.48
C GLU A 61 -16.32 -10.43 3.11
N SER A 62 -15.31 -10.01 2.34
CA SER A 62 -15.06 -10.50 0.98
C SER A 62 -13.86 -11.42 0.84
N GLU A 63 -13.04 -11.58 1.90
CA GLU A 63 -11.76 -12.30 1.88
C GLU A 63 -10.77 -11.76 0.82
N GLU A 64 -11.01 -10.55 0.34
CA GLU A 64 -10.18 -9.93 -0.70
C GLU A 64 -8.99 -9.20 -0.09
N PRO A 65 -7.83 -9.18 -0.78
CA PRO A 65 -6.66 -8.45 -0.33
C PRO A 65 -6.92 -6.94 -0.38
N VAL A 66 -6.53 -6.26 0.69
CA VAL A 66 -6.61 -4.80 0.85
C VAL A 66 -5.23 -4.28 1.21
N ILE A 67 -4.78 -3.24 0.49
CA ILE A 67 -3.57 -2.50 0.88
C ILE A 67 -4.01 -1.20 1.55
N LYS A 68 -3.67 -1.08 2.82
CA LYS A 68 -3.88 0.13 3.63
C LYS A 68 -2.58 0.92 3.70
N ILE A 69 -2.66 2.20 3.44
CA ILE A 69 -1.54 3.15 3.52
C ILE A 69 -1.73 3.91 4.82
N LEU A 70 -0.97 3.53 5.84
CA LEU A 70 -0.98 4.19 7.14
C LEU A 70 -0.06 5.41 7.08
N VAL A 71 -0.62 6.61 7.10
CA VAL A 71 0.12 7.87 7.14
C VAL A 71 0.29 8.28 8.60
N LYS A 72 1.53 8.52 9.04
CA LYS A 72 1.88 8.78 10.44
C LYS A 72 2.02 10.26 10.73
N ASN A 73 1.45 10.73 11.83
CA ASN A 73 1.70 12.05 12.44
C ASN A 73 1.56 13.23 11.47
N GLN A 74 0.69 13.10 10.47
CA GLN A 74 0.48 14.13 9.46
C GLN A 74 -1.02 14.32 9.19
N TYR A 75 -1.44 15.58 9.21
CA TYR A 75 -2.72 15.95 8.66
C TYR A 75 -2.62 16.01 7.13
N LEU A 76 -3.44 15.20 6.47
CA LEU A 76 -3.61 15.23 5.04
C LEU A 76 -4.99 15.85 4.75
N PRO A 77 -5.06 17.02 4.09
CA PRO A 77 -6.35 17.56 3.65
C PRO A 77 -7.09 16.54 2.78
N LEU A 78 -8.41 16.41 2.95
CA LEU A 78 -9.24 15.45 2.21
C LEU A 78 -9.04 15.54 0.69
N GLU A 79 -8.89 16.74 0.14
CA GLU A 79 -8.63 16.93 -1.29
C GLU A 79 -7.30 16.30 -1.73
N GLN A 80 -6.27 16.40 -0.88
CA GLN A 80 -4.98 15.79 -1.12
C GLN A 80 -5.05 14.26 -0.97
N GLU A 81 -5.80 13.75 0.01
CA GLU A 81 -6.04 12.32 0.19
C GLU A 81 -6.70 11.70 -1.05
N ILE A 82 -7.78 12.31 -1.53
CA ILE A 82 -8.50 11.88 -2.73
C ILE A 82 -7.57 11.93 -3.96
N LYS A 83 -6.75 12.96 -4.08
CA LYS A 83 -5.79 13.09 -5.18
C LYS A 83 -4.76 11.95 -5.15
N ILE A 84 -4.14 11.71 -4.00
CA ILE A 84 -3.14 10.64 -3.82
C ILE A 84 -3.77 9.28 -4.15
N LEU A 85 -4.96 9.00 -3.63
CA LEU A 85 -5.67 7.75 -3.90
C LEU A 85 -5.94 7.54 -5.39
N ARG A 86 -6.36 8.59 -6.11
CA ARG A 86 -6.60 8.50 -7.56
C ARG A 86 -5.31 8.23 -8.32
N GLU A 87 -4.24 8.98 -8.04
CA GLU A 87 -2.96 8.80 -8.73
C GLU A 87 -2.33 7.42 -8.46
N ILE A 88 -2.50 6.91 -7.24
CA ILE A 88 -2.13 5.53 -6.90
C ILE A 88 -2.99 4.53 -7.68
N TRP A 89 -4.31 4.71 -7.68
CA TRP A 89 -5.23 3.82 -8.36
C TRP A 89 -4.90 3.72 -9.85
N ASP A 90 -4.69 4.86 -10.51
CA ASP A 90 -4.35 4.90 -11.94
C ASP A 90 -3.05 4.13 -12.24
N LYS A 91 -2.04 4.25 -11.36
CA LYS A 91 -0.77 3.51 -11.51
C LYS A 91 -0.89 2.02 -11.29
N VAL A 92 -1.75 1.61 -10.35
CA VAL A 92 -2.00 0.20 -10.06
C VAL A 92 -2.82 -0.41 -11.18
N ASP A 93 -3.88 0.26 -11.64
CA ASP A 93 -4.75 -0.20 -12.71
C ASP A 93 -4.02 -0.30 -14.06
N GLU A 94 -3.06 0.60 -14.34
CA GLU A 94 -2.22 0.51 -15.54
C GLU A 94 -1.42 -0.80 -15.61
N LYS A 95 -0.93 -1.30 -14.47
CA LYS A 95 -0.07 -2.49 -14.40
C LYS A 95 -0.84 -3.77 -14.08
N TYR A 96 -1.91 -3.68 -13.30
CA TYR A 96 -2.70 -4.80 -12.78
C TYR A 96 -4.21 -4.52 -12.94
N PRO A 97 -4.69 -4.40 -14.19
CA PRO A 97 -6.09 -4.06 -14.44
C PRO A 97 -7.00 -5.16 -13.92
N ASN A 98 -7.95 -4.80 -13.05
CA ASN A 98 -8.95 -5.69 -12.42
C ASN A 98 -8.40 -6.73 -11.41
N GLU A 99 -7.10 -6.80 -11.16
CA GLU A 99 -6.51 -7.77 -10.21
C GLU A 99 -6.60 -7.27 -8.77
N PHE A 100 -6.68 -5.95 -8.56
CA PHE A 100 -6.69 -5.37 -7.23
C PHE A 100 -7.92 -4.51 -7.00
N LYS A 101 -8.66 -4.82 -5.93
CA LYS A 101 -10.00 -4.26 -5.74
C LYS A 101 -10.06 -3.10 -4.76
N ARG A 102 -9.07 -2.95 -3.85
CA ARG A 102 -9.20 -1.96 -2.78
C ARG A 102 -7.88 -1.45 -2.19
N ILE A 103 -7.66 -0.15 -2.34
CA ILE A 103 -6.59 0.61 -1.66
C ILE A 103 -7.24 1.60 -0.70
N GLN A 104 -6.71 1.74 0.50
CA GLN A 104 -7.21 2.66 1.52
C GLN A 104 -6.07 3.53 2.06
N ILE A 105 -6.34 4.80 2.36
CA ILE A 105 -5.47 5.61 3.21
C ILE A 105 -6.07 5.61 4.61
N ILE A 106 -5.22 5.39 5.61
CA ILE A 106 -5.57 5.47 7.02
C ILE A 106 -4.65 6.51 7.64
N LEU A 107 -5.26 7.54 8.23
CA LEU A 107 -4.53 8.61 8.89
C LEU A 107 -4.38 8.25 10.37
N ASP A 108 -3.13 8.07 10.80
CA ASP A 108 -2.77 7.78 12.18
C ASP A 108 -2.51 9.11 12.91
N TYR A 109 -3.54 9.57 13.61
CA TYR A 109 -3.49 10.75 14.45
C TYR A 109 -3.25 10.30 15.90
N GLU A 110 -1.98 10.14 16.28
CA GLU A 110 -1.58 10.05 17.71
C GLU A 110 -1.57 11.42 18.38
#